data_AF-A0A9D0TDC4-F1
#
_entry.id   AF-A0A9D0TDC4-F1
#
_cell.length_a   1.000
_cell.length_b   1.000
_cell.length_c   1.000
_cell.angle_alpha   90.00
_cell.angle_beta   90.00
_cell.angle_gamma   90.00
#
_symmetry.space_group_name_H-M   'P 1'
#
loop_
_entity.id
_entity.type
_entity.pdbx_description
1 polymer ?
#
loop_
_entity_poly.entity_id
_entity_poly.type
_entity_poly.pdbx_seq_one_letter_code
_entity_poly.pdbx_strand_id
1 'polypeptide(L)'
;MYKTVILAGKPVHVELTRAAECAVADLQQLLVAEVHLILGCMVLKRVWFRSADAVNARPVTLSGLLGACFRTVRYSKSCRISHIDQGDEEPTDFPLAVSKRQFAPNWLKIDFRSGQWVGTFGYDRPDSFKSSVWRGAC
;
A
#
# COMPACT_ATOMS: atom_id res chain seq x y z
N MET A 1 -2.35 3.28 -15.30
CA MET A 1 -2.30 1.83 -15.54
C MET A 1 -3.24 1.12 -14.57
N TYR A 2 -4.00 0.13 -15.04
CA TYR A 2 -4.81 -0.74 -14.19
C TYR A 2 -4.41 -2.21 -14.39
N LYS A 3 -4.24 -2.95 -13.29
CA LYS A 3 -4.00 -4.40 -13.36
C LYS A 3 -4.48 -5.13 -12.11
N THR A 4 -4.54 -6.45 -12.17
CA THR A 4 -4.80 -7.29 -10.99
C THR A 4 -3.52 -8.00 -10.57
N VAL A 5 -3.24 -8.03 -9.26
CA VAL A 5 -2.14 -8.81 -8.66
C VAL A 5 -2.65 -9.67 -7.52
N ILE A 6 -1.86 -10.64 -7.06
CA ILE A 6 -2.19 -11.45 -5.89
C ILE A 6 -1.43 -10.91 -4.67
N LEU A 7 -2.12 -10.31 -3.71
CA LEU A 7 -1.55 -9.93 -2.41
C LEU A 7 -2.12 -10.83 -1.32
N ALA A 8 -1.24 -11.46 -0.53
CA ALA A 8 -1.61 -12.41 0.53
C ALA A 8 -2.64 -13.47 0.07
N GLY A 9 -2.54 -13.96 -1.17
CA GLY A 9 -3.45 -14.96 -1.75
C GLY A 9 -4.80 -14.43 -2.23
N LYS A 10 -5.03 -13.11 -2.22
CA LYS A 10 -6.25 -12.47 -2.73
C LYS A 10 -5.97 -11.66 -4.00
N PRO A 11 -6.83 -11.72 -5.03
CA PRO A 11 -6.78 -10.78 -6.14
C PRO A 11 -7.05 -9.35 -5.66
N VAL A 12 -6.13 -8.45 -5.99
CA VAL A 12 -6.21 -7.01 -5.67
C VAL A 12 -6.07 -6.23 -6.96
N HIS A 13 -7.01 -5.33 -7.20
CA HIS A 13 -6.97 -4.41 -8.32
C HIS A 13 -6.06 -3.23 -8.00
N VAL A 14 -5.05 -3.01 -8.84
CA VAL A 14 -4.05 -1.97 -8.66
C VAL A 14 -4.24 -0.92 -9.73
N GLU A 15 -4.41 0.32 -9.29
CA GLU A 15 -4.39 1.51 -10.13
C GLU A 15 -3.11 2.30 -9.85
N LEU A 16 -2.31 2.51 -10.89
CA LEU A 16 -1.26 3.53 -10.89
C LEU A 16 -1.81 4.73 -11.66
N THR A 17 -1.72 5.92 -11.08
CA THR A 17 -1.96 7.16 -11.84
C THR A 17 -0.87 7.34 -12.89
N ARG A 18 -1.14 8.20 -13.87
CA ARG A 18 -0.14 8.55 -14.89
C ARG A 18 1.13 9.14 -14.27
N ALA A 19 1.00 9.98 -13.24
CA ALA A 19 2.15 10.56 -12.55
C ALA A 19 2.99 9.48 -11.85
N ALA A 20 2.34 8.50 -11.20
CA ALA A 20 3.03 7.35 -10.64
C ALA A 20 3.74 6.52 -11.71
N GLU A 21 3.10 6.26 -12.86
CA GLU A 21 3.74 5.53 -13.98
C GLU A 21 5.01 6.22 -14.47
N CYS A 22 4.98 7.55 -14.64
CA CYS A 22 6.16 8.32 -15.00
C CYS A 22 7.25 8.19 -13.92
N ALA A 23 6.89 8.38 -12.65
CA ALA A 23 7.83 8.28 -11.53
C ALA A 23 8.44 6.87 -11.37
N VAL A 24 7.74 5.80 -11.77
CA VAL A 24 8.30 4.44 -11.79
C VAL A 24 9.49 4.35 -12.75
N ALA A 25 9.45 5.04 -13.89
CA ALA A 25 10.52 4.99 -14.89
C ALA A 25 11.83 5.61 -14.38
N ASP A 26 11.73 6.54 -13.42
CA ASP A 26 12.88 7.24 -12.83
C ASP A 26 13.47 6.50 -11.62
N LEU A 27 12.79 5.46 -11.11
CA LEU A 27 13.30 4.67 -9.98
C LEU A 27 14.62 3.99 -10.35
N GLN A 28 15.63 4.17 -9.50
CA GLN A 28 16.94 3.51 -9.62
C GLN A 28 17.04 2.24 -8.77
N GLN A 29 16.09 2.04 -7.86
CA GLN A 29 16.05 0.91 -6.93
C GLN A 29 14.61 0.46 -6.68
N LEU A 30 14.45 -0.78 -6.24
CA LEU A 30 13.13 -1.34 -5.92
C LEU A 30 12.47 -0.57 -4.78
N LEU A 31 11.37 0.09 -5.11
CA LEU A 31 10.46 0.74 -4.17
C LEU A 31 9.29 -0.20 -3.86
N VAL A 32 8.97 -0.36 -2.58
CA VAL A 32 7.91 -1.24 -2.12
C VAL A 32 6.79 -0.41 -1.50
N ALA A 33 5.59 -0.50 -2.09
CA ALA A 33 4.35 -0.08 -1.48
C ALA A 33 3.92 -1.10 -0.41
N GLU A 34 4.28 -0.84 0.84
CA GLU A 34 3.93 -1.67 1.98
C GLU A 34 2.53 -1.29 2.48
N VAL A 35 1.56 -2.17 2.21
CA VAL A 35 0.14 -1.97 2.54
C VAL A 35 -0.11 -2.49 3.95
N HIS A 36 -0.33 -1.58 4.89
CA HIS A 36 -0.61 -1.89 6.29
C HIS A 36 -2.11 -1.77 6.58
N LEU A 37 -2.69 -2.88 7.03
CA LEU A 37 -3.89 -2.84 7.86
C LEU A 37 -3.44 -2.90 9.32
N ILE A 38 -3.54 -1.75 10.00
CA ILE A 38 -3.13 -1.63 11.40
C ILE A 38 -4.31 -2.03 12.28
N LEU A 39 -4.07 -2.98 13.18
CA LEU A 39 -5.04 -3.56 14.10
C LEU A 39 -4.53 -3.40 15.54
N GLY A 40 -5.45 -3.10 16.47
CA GLY A 40 -5.11 -2.83 17.86
C GLY A 40 -6.23 -2.04 18.53
N CYS A 41 -5.89 -0.93 19.20
CA CYS A 41 -6.92 -0.04 19.77
C CYS A 41 -7.74 0.70 18.71
N MET A 42 -7.29 0.73 17.47
CA MET A 42 -8.00 1.28 16.31
C MET A 42 -7.68 0.49 15.05
N VAL A 43 -8.54 0.60 14.05
CA VAL A 43 -8.31 0.07 12.70
C VAL A 43 -7.91 1.23 11.79
N LEU A 44 -6.69 1.18 11.26
CA LEU A 44 -6.18 2.17 10.32
C LEU A 44 -5.66 1.53 9.05
N LYS A 45 -5.70 2.31 7.97
CA LYS A 45 -5.16 1.96 6.65
C LYS A 45 -3.99 2.87 6.35
N ARG A 46 -2.85 2.30 5.96
CA ARG A 46 -1.66 3.03 5.51
C ARG A 46 -1.01 2.31 4.33
N VAL A 47 -0.43 3.09 3.42
CA VAL A 47 0.45 2.59 2.38
C VAL A 47 1.76 3.34 2.53
N TRP A 48 2.80 2.62 2.95
CA TRP A 48 4.14 3.17 3.06
C TRP A 48 4.93 2.88 1.80
N PHE A 49 5.86 3.75 1.45
CA PHE A 49 6.78 3.52 0.34
C PHE A 49 8.19 3.42 0.92
N ARG A 50 8.72 2.21 0.91
CA ARG A 50 10.00 1.87 1.55
C ARG A 50 10.93 1.20 0.54
N SER A 51 12.24 1.31 0.76
CA SER A 51 13.22 0.53 0.01
C SER A 51 13.08 -0.97 0.33
N ALA A 52 13.52 -1.82 -0.59
CA ALA A 52 13.33 -3.28 -0.47
C ALA A 52 14.01 -3.91 0.75
N ASP A 53 15.12 -3.34 1.21
CA ASP A 53 15.87 -3.77 2.40
C ASP A 53 15.14 -3.44 3.72
N ALA A 54 14.27 -2.43 3.72
CA ALA A 54 13.48 -2.04 4.89
C ALA A 54 12.19 -2.86 5.06
N VAL A 55 11.89 -3.79 4.15
CA VAL A 55 10.62 -4.54 4.16
C VAL A 55 10.85 -6.03 4.44
N ASN A 56 10.24 -6.52 5.53
CA ASN A 56 10.25 -7.93 5.92
C ASN A 56 9.21 -8.78 5.17
N ALA A 57 9.10 -8.60 3.85
CA ALA A 57 8.22 -9.39 3.00
C ALA A 57 8.70 -9.34 1.54
N ARG A 58 8.56 -10.46 0.82
CA ARG A 58 8.84 -10.48 -0.63
C ARG A 58 7.74 -9.71 -1.37
N PRO A 59 8.06 -8.61 -2.06
CA PRO A 59 7.06 -7.81 -2.76
C PRO A 59 6.62 -8.49 -4.07
N VAL A 60 5.37 -8.26 -4.44
CA VAL A 60 4.81 -8.60 -5.75
C VAL A 60 5.01 -7.42 -6.69
N THR A 61 5.61 -7.65 -7.85
CA THR A 61 5.89 -6.59 -8.82
C THR A 61 4.61 -5.92 -9.33
N LEU A 62 4.54 -4.60 -9.23
CA LEU A 62 3.48 -3.77 -9.79
C LEU A 62 3.85 -3.24 -11.18
N SER A 63 4.97 -2.56 -11.32
CA SER A 63 5.46 -2.06 -12.61
C SER A 63 6.94 -1.71 -12.45
N GLY A 64 7.81 -2.09 -13.40
CA GLY A 64 9.24 -1.82 -13.32
C GLY A 64 9.83 -2.16 -11.94
N LEU A 65 10.45 -1.16 -11.30
CA LEU A 65 11.01 -1.24 -9.94
C LEU A 65 10.03 -0.83 -8.83
N LEU A 66 8.72 -0.86 -9.08
CA LEU A 66 7.69 -0.70 -8.05
C LEU A 66 7.08 -2.07 -7.72
N GLY A 67 7.14 -2.47 -6.46
CA GLY A 67 6.48 -3.65 -5.91
C GLY A 67 5.50 -3.31 -4.80
N ALA A 68 4.71 -4.29 -4.34
CA ALA A 68 3.83 -4.13 -3.19
C ALA A 68 3.76 -5.40 -2.34
N CYS A 69 3.53 -5.23 -1.05
CA CYS A 69 3.21 -6.33 -0.13
C CYS A 69 2.12 -5.90 0.85
N PHE A 70 1.45 -6.88 1.46
CA PHE A 70 0.37 -6.64 2.43
C PHE A 70 0.73 -7.23 3.78
N ARG A 71 0.52 -6.45 4.85
CA ARG A 71 0.71 -6.89 6.23
C ARG A 71 -0.43 -6.39 7.11
N THR A 72 -0.84 -7.26 8.03
CA THR A 72 -1.64 -6.88 9.20
C THR A 72 -0.70 -6.66 10.36
N VAL A 73 -0.71 -5.45 10.94
CA VAL A 73 0.30 -5.05 11.92
C VAL A 73 -0.31 -4.41 13.16
N ARG A 74 0.47 -4.34 14.24
CA ARG A 74 0.20 -3.54 15.44
C ARG A 74 1.41 -2.68 15.80
N TYR A 75 1.13 -1.55 16.41
CA TYR A 75 2.10 -0.70 17.09
C TYR A 75 1.95 -0.89 18.60
N SER A 76 3.06 -0.94 19.34
CA SER A 76 3.09 -1.28 20.77
C SER A 76 2.74 -0.09 21.66
N LYS A 77 3.16 1.13 21.29
CA LYS A 77 2.83 2.34 22.06
C LYS A 77 1.46 2.84 21.67
N SER A 78 0.73 3.36 22.67
CA SER A 78 -0.55 4.08 22.58
C SER A 78 -0.88 4.45 21.13
N CYS A 79 -1.83 3.78 20.47
CA CYS A 79 -2.07 3.96 19.03
C CYS A 79 -2.55 5.40 18.74
N ARG A 80 -1.59 6.32 18.72
CA ARG A 80 -1.72 7.72 18.41
C ARG A 80 -1.31 7.82 16.96
N ILE A 81 -2.23 8.32 16.15
CA ILE A 81 -2.04 8.47 14.70
C ILE A 81 -0.75 9.26 14.42
N SER A 82 -0.43 10.27 15.24
CA SER A 82 0.79 11.07 15.10
C SER A 82 2.08 10.25 15.19
N HIS A 83 2.21 9.31 16.13
CA HIS A 83 3.41 8.48 16.27
C HIS A 83 3.55 7.49 15.11
N ILE A 84 2.42 6.94 14.65
CA ILE A 84 2.38 6.05 13.48
C ILE A 84 2.84 6.82 12.23
N ASP A 85 2.35 8.04 12.05
CA ASP A 85 2.65 8.87 10.88
C ASP A 85 4.06 9.46 10.89
N GLN A 86 4.68 9.60 12.07
CA GLN A 86 6.09 10.01 12.23
C GLN A 86 7.08 8.86 12.06
N GLY A 87 6.62 7.61 12.12
CA GLY A 87 7.50 6.44 12.01
C GLY A 87 8.35 6.20 13.26
N ASP A 88 7.89 6.67 14.43
CA ASP A 88 8.62 6.58 15.70
C ASP A 88 8.82 5.13 16.20
N GLU A 89 8.13 4.18 15.58
CA GLU A 89 8.12 2.78 15.95
C GLU A 89 7.95 1.88 14.72
N GLU A 90 8.72 0.78 14.69
CA GLU A 90 8.53 -0.26 13.67
C GLU A 90 7.36 -1.18 14.04
N PRO A 91 6.42 -1.41 13.12
CA PRO A 91 5.26 -2.27 13.39
C PRO A 91 5.65 -3.74 13.53
N THR A 92 4.92 -4.44 14.41
CA THR A 92 5.01 -5.89 14.55
C THR A 92 3.80 -6.57 13.89
N ASP A 93 3.99 -7.80 13.41
CA ASP A 93 2.89 -8.58 12.82
C ASP A 93 1.77 -8.80 13.86
N PHE A 94 0.53 -8.51 13.47
CA PHE A 94 -0.63 -8.79 14.30
C PHE A 94 -0.98 -10.29 14.24
N PRO A 95 -1.15 -10.98 15.38
CA PRO A 95 -1.51 -12.39 15.38
C PRO A 95 -2.94 -12.57 14.90
N LEU A 96 -3.12 -13.16 13.71
CA LEU A 96 -4.43 -13.46 13.15
C LEU A 96 -4.82 -14.91 13.43
N ALA A 97 -6.06 -15.12 13.89
CA ALA A 97 -6.65 -16.46 14.02
C ALA A 97 -7.11 -17.04 12.66
N VAL A 98 -7.25 -16.18 11.64
CA VAL A 98 -7.67 -16.55 10.29
C VAL A 98 -6.63 -16.14 9.25
N SER A 99 -6.77 -16.64 8.03
CA SER A 99 -5.82 -16.36 6.95
C SER A 99 -5.70 -14.85 6.63
N LYS A 100 -4.46 -14.37 6.45
CA LYS A 100 -4.13 -13.00 5.96
C LYS A 100 -4.91 -12.63 4.69
N ARG A 101 -5.31 -13.61 3.87
CA ARG A 101 -6.13 -13.45 2.66
C ARG A 101 -7.43 -12.69 2.91
N GLN A 102 -8.08 -12.91 4.07
CA GLN A 102 -9.38 -12.28 4.37
C GLN A 102 -9.26 -10.77 4.60
N PHE A 103 -8.07 -10.31 5.00
CA PHE A 103 -7.80 -8.90 5.32
C PHE A 103 -7.15 -8.13 4.17
N ALA A 104 -6.67 -8.83 3.14
CA ALA A 104 -6.12 -8.17 1.96
C ALA A 104 -7.20 -7.29 1.29
N PRO A 105 -6.84 -6.11 0.77
CA PRO A 105 -7.80 -5.18 0.16
C PRO A 105 -8.41 -5.75 -1.13
N ASN A 106 -9.48 -5.10 -1.61
CA ASN A 106 -10.00 -5.36 -2.96
C ASN A 106 -9.25 -4.55 -4.02
N TRP A 107 -8.82 -3.34 -3.65
CA TRP A 107 -8.11 -2.44 -4.54
C TRP A 107 -7.01 -1.64 -3.82
N LEU A 108 -5.98 -1.23 -4.56
CA LEU A 108 -4.86 -0.39 -4.16
C LEU A 108 -4.66 0.68 -5.23
N LYS A 109 -4.65 1.95 -4.84
CA LYS A 109 -4.30 3.08 -5.71
C LYS A 109 -2.99 3.69 -5.26
N ILE A 110 -2.09 3.92 -6.21
CA ILE A 110 -0.80 4.56 -5.99
C ILE A 110 -0.70 5.77 -6.93
N ASP A 111 -0.25 6.89 -6.37
CA ASP A 111 -0.04 8.15 -7.06
C ASP A 111 1.33 8.72 -6.69
N PHE A 112 1.82 9.65 -7.51
CA PHE A 112 3.02 10.42 -7.25
C PHE A 112 2.73 11.89 -7.44
N ARG A 113 2.82 12.67 -6.37
CA ARG A 113 2.49 14.10 -6.38
C ARG A 113 3.39 14.86 -5.42
N SER A 114 3.75 16.09 -5.79
CA SER A 114 4.62 16.96 -4.99
C SER A 114 5.94 16.28 -4.58
N GLY A 115 6.51 15.45 -5.46
CA GLY A 115 7.75 14.71 -5.21
C GLY A 115 7.61 13.52 -4.26
N GLN A 116 6.39 13.12 -3.90
CA GLN A 116 6.13 12.07 -2.93
C GLN A 116 5.20 10.99 -3.49
N TRP A 117 5.52 9.75 -3.15
CA TRP A 117 4.65 8.60 -3.37
C TRP A 117 3.52 8.60 -2.34
N VAL A 118 2.29 8.41 -2.81
CA VAL A 118 1.11 8.33 -1.94
C VAL A 118 0.25 7.15 -2.36
N GLY A 119 -0.39 6.50 -1.39
CA GLY A 119 -1.18 5.31 -1.66
C GLY A 119 -2.39 5.19 -0.75
N THR A 120 -3.45 4.60 -1.29
CA THR A 120 -4.69 4.30 -0.55
C THR A 120 -5.25 2.96 -0.98
N PHE A 121 -6.05 2.33 -0.13
CA PHE A 121 -6.66 1.04 -0.45
C PHE A 121 -8.06 0.91 0.17
N GLY A 122 -8.86 0.00 -0.38
CA GLY A 122 -10.23 -0.22 0.07
C GLY A 122 -10.74 -1.64 -0.08
N TYR A 123 -11.96 -1.83 0.40
CA TYR A 123 -12.65 -3.12 0.54
C TYR A 123 -14.03 -3.12 -0.11
N ASP A 124 -14.44 -1.97 -0.66
CA ASP A 124 -15.62 -1.85 -1.51
C ASP A 124 -15.36 -2.46 -2.90
N ARG A 125 -16.39 -2.48 -3.74
CA ARG A 125 -16.25 -3.06 -5.09
C ARG A 125 -15.35 -2.16 -5.96
N PRO A 126 -14.54 -2.73 -6.86
CA PRO A 126 -13.67 -1.94 -7.73
C PRO A 126 -14.45 -1.01 -8.67
N ASP A 127 -15.66 -1.38 -9.07
CA ASP A 127 -16.46 -0.60 -10.04
C ASP A 127 -16.99 0.73 -9.47
N SER A 128 -17.15 0.86 -8.14
CA SER A 128 -17.50 2.14 -7.51
C SER A 128 -16.37 3.18 -7.58
N PHE A 129 -15.15 2.75 -7.93
CA PHE A 129 -13.93 3.56 -7.89
C PHE A 129 -13.70 4.42 -9.15
N LYS A 130 -14.32 4.05 -10.28
CA LYS A 130 -14.10 4.70 -11.60
C LYS A 130 -14.63 6.13 -11.72
N SER A 131 -15.33 6.66 -10.72
CA SER A 131 -16.00 7.97 -10.78
C SER A 131 -15.11 9.17 -10.42
N SER A 132 -13.91 8.95 -9.86
CA SER A 132 -13.00 10.06 -9.52
C SER A 132 -12.07 10.40 -10.70
N VAL A 133 -12.56 11.24 -11.62
CA VAL A 133 -11.79 11.76 -12.75
C VAL A 133 -10.72 12.73 -12.25
N TRP A 134 -9.46 12.30 -12.25
CA TRP A 134 -8.30 13.15 -12.03
C TRP A 134 -7.83 13.73 -13.38
N ARG A 135 -7.93 15.06 -13.54
CA ARG A 135 -7.33 15.79 -14.66
C ARG A 135 -5.98 16.34 -14.20
N GLY A 136 -4.89 15.74 -14.65
CA GLY A 136 -3.54 16.26 -14.52
C GLY A 136 -2.74 15.88 -15.77
N ALA A 137 -2.29 16.89 -16.51
CA ALA A 137 -1.29 16.71 -17.56
C ALA A 137 0.09 16.55 -16.91
N CYS A 138 0.97 15.82 -17.60
CA CYS A 138 2.41 15.89 -17.31
C CYS A 138 2.92 17.30 -17.58
#